data_AF-A0A1B2J239-F1
#
_entry.id   AF-A0A1B2J239-F1
#
_cell.length_a   1.000
_cell.length_b   1.000
_cell.length_c   1.000
_cell.angle_alpha   90.00
_cell.angle_beta   90.00
_cell.angle_gamma   90.00
#
_symmetry.space_group_name_H-M   'P 1'
#
loop_
_entity.id
_entity.type
_entity.pdbx_description
1 polymer ?
#
loop_
_entity_poly.entity_id
_entity_poly.type
_entity_poly.pdbx_seq_one_letter_code
_entity_poly.pdbx_strand_id
1 'polypeptide(L)'
;MHTKSKRYVSQFSMMGTIISLTLFEQNQDAVESVYDYLAQMDRVFSANRGDSELSRINQQAGVAPVTVSDTAYGLIQDAIHYTRKHADSFNVLMGPLVKLWKIGFGGAQVPPKTEIAKRLTLIHSADVVLNENEHSVYLAQAGMQLDLGAIAKGYFADQISQQLQDQGITSAIIDLGGNVQILGTNPATSDGRWQIGIQDPQQQRGRPRLQVQAPAKTFVTSGIRERHFEINGRTYHHILDPQTGFPVTNDVQQVTIITDNSELAEVLSTVCFFKGCERGLAMVEGRKDVEAIFIDQTNAVHHTSGLTVTNKGVFSYE
;
A
#
# COMPACT_ATOMS: atom_id res chain seq x y z
N MET A 1 8.48 -38.57 0.90
CA MET A 1 8.22 -38.13 2.30
C MET A 1 8.34 -36.62 2.33
N HIS A 2 7.24 -35.88 2.37
CA HIS A 2 7.29 -34.44 2.58
C HIS A 2 7.56 -34.19 4.06
N THR A 3 8.81 -33.88 4.42
CA THR A 3 9.10 -33.21 5.68
C THR A 3 8.25 -31.93 5.69
N LYS A 4 7.28 -31.85 6.60
CA LYS A 4 6.54 -30.61 6.83
C LYS A 4 7.55 -29.54 7.20
N SER A 5 7.87 -28.64 6.27
CA SER A 5 8.73 -27.49 6.53
C SER A 5 8.10 -26.68 7.66
N LYS A 6 8.81 -26.57 8.79
CA LYS A 6 8.33 -25.79 9.94
C LYS A 6 8.27 -24.32 9.53
N ARG A 7 7.23 -23.63 10.00
CA ARG A 7 7.05 -22.19 9.79
C ARG A 7 7.36 -21.48 11.11
N TYR A 8 8.17 -20.43 11.03
CA TYR A 8 8.51 -19.54 12.14
C TYR A 8 7.86 -18.19 11.84
N VAL A 9 6.95 -17.76 12.71
CA VAL A 9 6.17 -16.53 12.50
C VAL A 9 6.53 -15.53 13.57
N SER A 10 7.03 -14.38 13.15
CA SER A 10 7.33 -13.22 14.01
C SER A 10 6.34 -12.11 13.71
N GLN A 11 5.80 -11.47 14.75
CA GLN A 11 4.83 -10.39 14.60
C GLN A 11 5.31 -9.12 15.32
N PHE A 12 5.15 -7.99 14.66
CA PHE A 12 5.52 -6.67 15.15
C PHE A 12 4.31 -5.73 15.09
N SER A 13 4.16 -4.83 16.06
CA SER A 13 3.18 -3.74 15.98
C SER A 13 3.91 -2.44 15.67
N MET A 14 3.83 -1.99 14.41
CA MET A 14 4.56 -0.83 13.89
C MET A 14 3.74 -0.14 12.80
N MET A 15 3.99 1.15 12.56
CA MET A 15 3.35 1.93 11.48
C MET A 15 1.80 1.88 11.48
N GLY A 16 1.20 1.72 12.66
CA GLY A 16 -0.26 1.65 12.82
C GLY A 16 -0.90 0.36 12.27
N THR A 17 -0.12 -0.73 12.16
CA THR A 17 -0.61 -2.05 11.74
C THR A 17 0.11 -3.19 12.47
N ILE A 18 -0.32 -4.42 12.21
CA ILE A 18 0.40 -5.65 12.59
C ILE A 18 1.17 -6.09 11.36
N ILE A 19 2.49 -6.25 11.54
CA ILE A 19 3.40 -6.78 10.54
C ILE A 19 3.70 -8.23 10.91
N SER A 20 3.70 -9.12 9.94
CA SER A 20 4.03 -10.53 10.12
C SER A 20 5.14 -10.95 9.16
N LEU A 21 6.21 -11.52 9.69
CA LEU A 21 7.27 -12.16 8.93
C LEU A 21 7.20 -13.67 9.17
N THR A 22 7.00 -14.45 8.10
CA THR A 22 7.05 -15.91 8.16
C THR A 22 8.31 -16.40 7.45
N LEU A 23 9.16 -17.13 8.18
CA LEU A 23 10.32 -17.83 7.66
C LEU A 23 10.10 -19.34 7.69
N PHE A 24 10.78 -20.05 6.80
CA PHE A 24 10.74 -21.53 6.72
C PHE A 24 11.99 -22.19 7.32
N GLU A 25 12.81 -21.39 7.98
CA GLU A 25 13.94 -21.77 8.81
C GLU A 25 13.98 -20.88 10.05
N GLN A 26 14.62 -21.35 11.12
CA GLN A 26 14.80 -20.55 12.32
C GLN A 26 15.99 -19.62 12.09
N ASN A 27 15.74 -18.32 11.96
CA ASN A 27 16.78 -17.33 11.71
C ASN A 27 16.44 -16.03 12.45
N GLN A 28 16.95 -15.91 13.68
CA GLN A 28 16.66 -14.77 14.56
C GLN A 28 17.31 -13.48 14.05
N ASP A 29 18.53 -13.56 13.52
CA ASP A 29 19.26 -12.42 12.97
C ASP A 29 18.49 -11.78 11.79
N ALA A 30 17.90 -12.61 10.92
CA ALA A 30 17.04 -12.13 9.84
C ALA A 30 15.80 -11.38 10.39
N VAL A 31 15.14 -11.95 11.40
CA VAL A 31 13.96 -11.32 12.05
C VAL A 31 14.33 -9.97 12.67
N GLU A 32 15.45 -9.90 13.41
CA GLU A 32 15.94 -8.68 14.05
C GLU A 32 16.33 -7.62 13.01
N SER A 33 17.00 -8.02 11.93
CA SER A 33 17.38 -7.10 10.86
C SER A 33 16.16 -6.49 10.14
N VAL A 34 15.07 -7.26 9.95
CA VAL A 34 13.82 -6.75 9.38
C VAL A 34 13.13 -5.79 10.34
N TYR A 35 13.13 -6.11 11.64
CA TYR A 35 12.60 -5.22 12.66
C TYR A 35 13.35 -3.88 12.67
N ASP A 36 14.69 -3.92 12.69
CA ASP A 36 15.53 -2.73 12.71
C ASP A 36 15.35 -1.87 11.46
N TYR A 37 15.26 -2.50 10.29
CA TYR A 37 14.93 -1.82 9.04
C TYR A 37 13.59 -1.08 9.14
N LEU A 38 12.53 -1.76 9.60
CA LEU A 38 11.21 -1.14 9.76
C LEU A 38 11.20 -0.01 10.80
N ALA A 39 11.98 -0.15 11.88
CA ALA A 39 12.16 0.90 12.87
C ALA A 39 12.89 2.12 12.31
N GLN A 40 13.88 1.90 11.43
CA GLN A 40 14.54 2.98 10.70
C GLN A 40 13.56 3.66 9.72
N MET A 41 12.79 2.89 8.96
CA MET A 41 11.81 3.44 8.02
C MET A 41 10.71 4.26 8.72
N ASP A 42 10.28 3.89 9.93
CA ASP A 42 9.39 4.73 10.74
C ASP A 42 10.03 6.09 11.08
N ARG A 43 11.34 6.13 11.37
CA ARG A 43 12.07 7.40 11.62
C ARG A 43 12.22 8.23 10.35
N VAL A 44 12.22 7.64 9.17
CA VAL A 44 12.35 8.38 7.90
C VAL A 44 10.99 8.89 7.42
N PHE A 45 9.98 8.00 7.39
CA PHE A 45 8.76 8.20 6.62
C PHE A 45 7.49 8.43 7.45
N SER A 46 7.54 8.36 8.78
CA SER A 46 6.33 8.51 9.59
C SER A 46 5.81 9.95 9.61
N ALA A 47 4.62 10.16 9.06
CA ALA A 47 3.91 11.45 9.11
C ALA A 47 3.37 11.80 10.50
N ASN A 48 3.37 10.85 11.43
CA ASN A 48 2.84 11.00 12.79
C ASN A 48 3.92 11.33 13.82
N ARG A 49 5.19 11.27 13.42
CA ARG A 49 6.33 11.65 14.25
C ARG A 49 6.74 13.09 13.99
N GLY A 50 7.15 13.81 15.03
CA GLY A 50 7.64 15.19 14.88
C GLY A 50 9.05 15.31 14.31
N ASP A 51 9.83 14.24 14.39
CA ASP A 51 11.28 14.20 14.14
C ASP A 51 11.68 13.46 12.84
N SER A 52 10.71 12.94 12.07
CA SER A 52 11.02 12.21 10.84
C SER A 52 11.46 13.12 9.70
N GLU A 53 12.18 12.57 8.73
CA GLU A 53 12.58 13.31 7.52
C GLU A 53 11.35 13.82 6.76
N LEU A 54 10.31 12.98 6.60
CA LEU A 54 9.04 13.38 5.99
C LEU A 54 8.38 14.54 6.76
N SER A 55 8.36 14.48 8.09
CA SER A 55 7.79 15.55 8.91
C SER A 55 8.61 16.84 8.85
N ARG A 56 9.93 16.76 8.73
CA ARG A 56 10.78 17.93 8.51
C ARG A 56 10.47 18.62 7.18
N ILE A 57 10.28 17.86 6.10
CA ILE A 57 9.82 18.40 4.81
C ILE A 57 8.47 19.11 4.99
N ASN A 58 7.50 18.45 5.63
CA ASN A 58 6.17 19.00 5.86
C ASN A 58 6.17 20.27 6.74
N GLN A 59 7.08 20.37 7.71
CA GLN A 59 7.24 21.55 8.57
C GLN A 59 7.89 22.73 7.84
N GLN A 60 8.69 22.48 6.80
CA GLN A 60 9.38 23.50 6.00
C GLN A 60 8.62 23.91 4.73
N ALA A 61 7.40 23.41 4.53
CA ALA A 61 6.55 23.79 3.42
C ALA A 61 6.34 25.32 3.35
N GLY A 62 6.62 25.92 2.20
CA GLY A 62 6.59 27.36 1.96
C GLY A 62 7.76 28.15 2.57
N VAL A 63 8.73 27.48 3.20
CA VAL A 63 9.87 28.12 3.90
C VAL A 63 11.19 27.86 3.18
N ALA A 64 11.63 26.61 3.08
CA ALA A 64 12.94 26.26 2.53
C ALA A 64 13.00 24.80 2.03
N PRO A 65 13.89 24.48 1.07
CA PRO A 65 14.21 23.10 0.71
C PRO A 65 14.79 22.34 1.90
N VAL A 66 14.50 21.04 1.98
CA VAL A 66 15.03 20.13 3.01
C VAL A 66 15.87 19.05 2.35
N THR A 67 17.15 18.99 2.68
CA THR A 67 18.01 17.85 2.34
C THR A 67 17.60 16.63 3.15
N VAL A 68 17.49 15.50 2.44
CA VAL A 68 17.06 14.21 2.97
C VAL A 68 18.02 13.10 2.56
N SER A 69 17.87 11.93 3.17
CA SER A 69 18.62 10.73 2.79
C SER A 69 18.28 10.25 1.38
N ASP A 70 19.19 9.51 0.75
CA ASP A 70 19.00 8.92 -0.58
C ASP A 70 17.73 8.04 -0.62
N THR A 71 17.50 7.27 0.44
CA THR A 71 16.29 6.46 0.62
C THR A 71 15.03 7.31 0.62
N ALA A 72 15.02 8.42 1.35
CA ALA A 72 13.88 9.32 1.38
C ALA A 72 13.65 10.01 0.03
N TYR A 73 14.74 10.49 -0.60
CA TYR A 73 14.68 11.16 -1.88
C TYR A 73 14.14 10.25 -2.99
N GLY A 74 14.65 9.01 -3.10
CA GLY A 74 14.21 8.04 -4.09
C GLY A 74 12.71 7.75 -4.00
N LEU A 75 12.22 7.36 -2.81
CA LEU A 75 10.79 7.07 -2.63
C LEU A 75 9.90 8.30 -2.88
N ILE A 76 10.34 9.51 -2.48
CA ILE A 76 9.59 10.75 -2.75
C ILE A 76 9.58 11.05 -4.25
N GLN A 77 10.69 10.83 -4.96
CA GLN A 77 10.77 11.01 -6.40
C GLN A 77 9.76 10.11 -7.11
N ASP A 78 9.71 8.83 -6.77
CA ASP A 78 8.76 7.86 -7.33
C ASP A 78 7.32 8.21 -6.96
N ALA A 79 7.06 8.57 -5.71
CA ALA A 79 5.75 9.01 -5.24
C ALA A 79 5.22 10.23 -6.01
N ILE A 80 6.08 11.21 -6.29
CA ILE A 80 5.73 12.40 -7.09
C ILE A 80 5.58 12.04 -8.57
N HIS A 81 6.39 11.12 -9.10
CA HIS A 81 6.20 10.59 -10.45
C HIS A 81 4.81 9.97 -10.61
N TYR A 82 4.40 9.07 -9.70
CA TYR A 82 3.08 8.46 -9.72
C TYR A 82 1.95 9.46 -9.51
N THR A 83 2.15 10.44 -8.62
CA THR A 83 1.19 11.55 -8.43
C THR A 83 0.95 12.32 -9.73
N ARG A 84 1.99 12.58 -10.52
CA ARG A 84 1.86 13.26 -11.81
C ARG A 84 1.21 12.36 -12.86
N LYS A 85 1.57 11.07 -12.89
CA LYS A 85 1.07 10.09 -13.85
C LYS A 85 -0.41 9.74 -13.64
N HIS A 86 -0.87 9.72 -12.39
CA HIS A 86 -2.20 9.29 -11.99
C HIS A 86 -2.95 10.38 -11.21
N ALA A 87 -2.84 11.63 -11.65
CA ALA A 87 -3.33 12.82 -10.94
C ALA A 87 -4.83 12.78 -10.58
N ASP A 88 -5.64 11.98 -11.28
CA ASP A 88 -7.07 11.79 -11.02
C ASP A 88 -7.38 10.83 -9.87
N SER A 89 -6.41 10.00 -9.45
CA SER A 89 -6.65 8.79 -8.66
C SER A 89 -5.56 8.45 -7.63
N PHE A 90 -4.38 9.07 -7.71
CA PHE A 90 -3.30 8.87 -6.76
C PHE A 90 -2.55 10.19 -6.55
N ASN A 91 -2.39 10.59 -5.29
CA ASN A 91 -1.68 11.81 -4.93
C ASN A 91 -1.06 11.66 -3.53
N VAL A 92 0.26 11.79 -3.42
CA VAL A 92 0.94 11.74 -2.11
C VAL A 92 0.95 13.08 -1.38
N LEU A 93 0.42 14.15 -1.96
CA LEU A 93 0.25 15.45 -1.29
C LEU A 93 -1.06 15.54 -0.49
N MET A 94 -1.74 14.42 -0.26
CA MET A 94 -3.05 14.37 0.40
C MET A 94 -2.99 14.63 1.92
N GLY A 95 -1.79 14.82 2.50
CA GLY A 95 -1.59 15.06 3.93
C GLY A 95 -2.52 16.13 4.54
N PRO A 96 -2.75 17.30 3.91
CA PRO A 96 -3.65 18.32 4.44
C PRO A 96 -5.11 17.83 4.53
N LEU A 97 -5.57 17.02 3.57
CA LEU A 97 -6.91 16.44 3.56
C LEU A 97 -7.02 15.26 4.54
N VAL A 98 -6.03 14.37 4.58
CA VAL A 98 -5.98 13.25 5.53
C VAL A 98 -6.05 13.76 6.98
N LYS A 99 -5.27 14.79 7.32
CA LYS A 99 -5.30 15.41 8.66
C LYS A 99 -6.57 16.19 8.96
N LEU A 100 -7.26 16.71 7.94
CA LEU A 100 -8.56 17.36 8.11
C LEU A 100 -9.65 16.34 8.43
N TRP A 101 -9.68 15.22 7.71
CA TRP A 101 -10.67 14.16 7.89
C TRP A 101 -10.43 13.28 9.13
N LYS A 102 -9.16 12.97 9.44
CA LYS A 102 -8.76 12.10 10.57
C LYS A 102 -9.48 10.73 10.59
N ILE A 103 -9.87 10.20 9.44
CA ILE A 103 -10.55 8.90 9.34
C ILE A 103 -9.59 7.81 9.84
N GLY A 104 -10.02 7.03 10.83
CA GLY A 104 -9.17 6.03 11.50
C GLY A 104 -8.29 6.59 12.64
N PHE A 105 -8.34 7.90 12.90
CA PHE A 105 -7.59 8.59 13.96
C PHE A 105 -8.52 9.34 14.93
N GLY A 106 -9.72 8.81 15.16
CA GLY A 106 -10.74 9.44 16.02
C GLY A 106 -11.57 10.54 15.34
N GLY A 107 -11.39 10.79 14.04
CA GLY A 107 -12.30 11.60 13.25
C GLY A 107 -13.64 10.90 13.08
N ALA A 108 -14.73 11.56 13.46
CA ALA A 108 -16.11 11.07 13.35
C ALA A 108 -17.07 12.17 12.89
N GLN A 109 -16.57 13.12 12.09
CA GLN A 109 -17.34 14.25 11.57
C GLN A 109 -16.95 14.55 10.13
N VAL A 110 -17.91 15.03 9.34
CA VAL A 110 -17.66 15.53 7.99
C VAL A 110 -17.08 16.94 8.09
N PRO A 111 -15.87 17.20 7.57
CA PRO A 111 -15.30 18.55 7.60
C PRO A 111 -16.14 19.56 6.79
N PRO A 112 -16.15 20.84 7.18
CA PRO A 112 -16.81 21.88 6.39
C PRO A 112 -16.28 21.93 4.96
N LYS A 113 -17.16 22.05 3.96
CA LYS A 113 -16.77 22.13 2.54
C LYS A 113 -15.78 23.26 2.25
N THR A 114 -15.90 24.38 2.97
CA THR A 114 -14.98 25.51 2.87
C THR A 114 -13.57 25.15 3.32
N GLU A 115 -13.43 24.32 4.35
CA GLU A 115 -12.13 23.85 4.82
C GLU A 115 -11.51 22.81 3.89
N ILE A 116 -12.33 21.94 3.28
CA ILE A 116 -11.91 21.01 2.23
C ILE A 116 -11.39 21.77 1.01
N ALA A 117 -12.15 22.76 0.52
CA ALA A 117 -11.77 23.57 -0.64
C ALA A 117 -10.41 24.27 -0.43
N LYS A 118 -10.14 24.80 0.77
CA LYS A 118 -8.84 25.39 1.12
C LYS A 118 -7.68 24.38 1.10
N ARG A 119 -7.95 23.09 1.31
CA ARG A 119 -6.90 22.05 1.38
C ARG A 119 -6.62 21.47 0.00
N LEU A 120 -7.62 21.44 -0.87
CA LEU A 120 -7.47 21.10 -2.28
C LEU A 120 -6.50 22.04 -3.02
N THR A 121 -6.32 23.28 -2.58
CA THR A 121 -5.33 24.18 -3.20
C THR A 121 -3.89 23.85 -2.81
N LEU A 122 -3.66 22.93 -1.86
CA LEU A 122 -2.33 22.61 -1.30
C LEU A 122 -1.78 21.26 -1.79
N ILE A 123 -2.43 20.63 -2.77
CA ILE A 123 -2.09 19.25 -3.19
C ILE A 123 -1.59 19.17 -4.64
N HIS A 124 -1.17 20.28 -5.22
CA HIS A 124 -0.70 20.35 -6.60
C HIS A 124 0.77 19.93 -6.72
N SER A 125 1.04 18.91 -7.55
CA SER A 125 2.40 18.37 -7.74
C SER A 125 3.35 19.28 -8.53
N ALA A 126 2.81 20.36 -9.13
CA ALA A 126 3.60 21.42 -9.74
C ALA A 126 4.32 22.30 -8.69
N ASP A 127 3.80 22.34 -7.46
CA ASP A 127 4.40 23.09 -6.35
C ASP A 127 5.45 22.26 -5.58
N VAL A 128 5.88 21.12 -6.14
CA VAL A 128 6.93 20.28 -5.57
C VAL A 128 8.19 20.37 -6.41
N VAL A 129 9.28 20.83 -5.80
CA VAL A 129 10.61 20.91 -6.42
C VAL A 129 11.50 19.83 -5.81
N LEU A 130 12.06 19.00 -6.67
CA LEU A 130 13.02 17.95 -6.31
C LEU A 130 14.38 18.32 -6.92
N ASN A 131 15.43 18.33 -6.10
CA ASN A 131 16.80 18.53 -6.55
C ASN A 131 17.61 17.25 -6.34
N GLU A 132 17.97 16.60 -7.46
CA GLU A 132 18.68 15.33 -7.47
C GLU A 132 20.16 15.48 -7.07
N ASN A 133 20.80 16.61 -7.37
CA ASN A 133 22.21 16.79 -7.01
C ASN A 133 22.40 17.03 -5.50
N GLU A 134 21.39 17.64 -4.85
CA GLU A 134 21.45 18.00 -3.42
C GLU A 134 20.60 17.06 -2.54
N HIS A 135 19.92 16.07 -3.14
CA HIS A 135 18.88 15.26 -2.51
C HIS A 135 17.96 16.10 -1.62
N SER A 136 17.39 17.16 -2.20
CA SER A 136 16.53 18.10 -1.47
C SER A 136 15.12 18.15 -2.04
N VAL A 137 14.15 18.28 -1.12
CA VAL A 137 12.72 18.36 -1.42
C VAL A 137 12.20 19.69 -0.92
N TYR A 138 11.50 20.42 -1.78
CA TYR A 138 10.84 21.67 -1.42
C TYR A 138 9.36 21.63 -1.81
N LEU A 139 8.50 21.91 -0.83
CA LEU A 139 7.08 22.14 -1.03
C LEU A 139 6.86 23.66 -1.07
N ALA A 140 6.49 24.20 -2.22
CA ALA A 140 6.54 25.64 -2.48
C ALA A 140 5.47 26.44 -1.72
N GLN A 141 4.36 25.82 -1.32
CA GLN A 141 3.27 26.50 -0.63
C GLN A 141 3.21 26.13 0.86
N ALA A 142 3.00 27.15 1.70
CA ALA A 142 2.81 26.94 3.13
C ALA A 142 1.57 26.07 3.39
N GLY A 143 1.75 25.00 4.16
CA GLY A 143 0.68 24.06 4.51
C GLY A 143 0.55 22.84 3.58
N MET A 144 1.33 22.76 2.50
CA MET A 144 1.49 21.50 1.75
C MET A 144 2.05 20.40 2.66
N GLN A 145 1.60 19.17 2.47
CA GLN A 145 2.13 18.02 3.23
C GLN A 145 2.14 16.76 2.39
N LEU A 146 3.27 16.08 2.38
CA LEU A 146 3.43 14.72 1.89
C LEU A 146 2.85 13.72 2.90
N ASP A 147 2.15 12.73 2.37
CA ASP A 147 1.69 11.51 3.03
C ASP A 147 1.98 10.33 2.09
N LEU A 148 2.95 9.49 2.48
CA LEU A 148 3.42 8.35 1.69
C LEU A 148 2.71 7.04 2.05
N GLY A 149 1.62 7.09 2.82
CA GLY A 149 0.91 5.89 3.31
C GLY A 149 0.40 4.96 2.21
N ALA A 150 0.19 5.48 1.00
CA ALA A 150 -0.30 4.76 -0.18
C ALA A 150 0.82 4.23 -1.11
N ILE A 151 2.09 4.31 -0.71
CA ILE A 151 3.23 3.79 -1.49
C ILE A 151 4.30 3.12 -0.60
N ALA A 152 4.52 3.66 0.60
CA ALA A 152 5.67 3.29 1.44
C ALA A 152 5.71 1.81 1.83
N LYS A 153 4.55 1.18 2.08
CA LYS A 153 4.51 -0.25 2.46
C LYS A 153 5.01 -1.14 1.33
N GLY A 154 4.63 -0.85 0.09
CA GLY A 154 5.12 -1.57 -1.07
C GLY A 154 6.64 -1.46 -1.17
N TYR A 155 7.16 -0.23 -1.12
CA TYR A 155 8.61 -0.01 -1.09
C TYR A 155 9.31 -0.79 0.04
N PHE A 156 8.77 -0.78 1.27
CA PHE A 156 9.36 -1.54 2.38
C PHE A 156 9.33 -3.05 2.15
N ALA A 157 8.24 -3.58 1.59
CA ALA A 157 8.13 -4.99 1.27
C ALA A 157 9.18 -5.42 0.21
N ASP A 158 9.41 -4.60 -0.81
CA ASP A 158 10.45 -4.85 -1.82
C ASP A 158 11.85 -4.85 -1.19
N GLN A 159 12.16 -3.86 -0.36
CA GLN A 159 13.47 -3.77 0.32
C GLN A 159 13.69 -4.93 1.30
N ILE A 160 12.68 -5.31 2.10
CA ILE A 160 12.77 -6.46 3.01
C ILE A 160 12.99 -7.76 2.22
N SER A 161 12.30 -7.92 1.09
CA SER A 161 12.47 -9.10 0.23
C SER A 161 13.90 -9.18 -0.32
N GLN A 162 14.50 -8.06 -0.73
CA GLN A 162 15.89 -8.03 -1.16
C GLN A 162 16.85 -8.33 0.00
N GLN A 163 16.67 -7.68 1.15
CA GLN A 163 17.47 -7.90 2.35
C GLN A 163 17.49 -9.36 2.78
N LEU A 164 16.34 -10.03 2.79
CA LEU A 164 16.24 -11.45 3.16
C LEU A 164 16.97 -12.34 2.14
N GLN A 165 16.87 -12.03 0.84
CA GLN A 165 17.63 -12.74 -0.19
C GLN A 165 19.14 -12.60 -0.01
N ASP A 166 19.61 -11.39 0.31
CA ASP A 166 21.03 -11.11 0.55
C ASP A 166 21.56 -11.86 1.80
N GLN A 167 20.67 -12.18 2.74
CA GLN A 167 20.96 -13.01 3.92
C GLN A 167 20.86 -14.53 3.63
N GLY A 168 20.57 -14.93 2.39
CA GLY A 168 20.45 -16.32 1.99
C GLY A 168 19.08 -16.96 2.29
N ILE A 169 18.09 -16.17 2.72
CA ILE A 169 16.72 -16.65 2.88
C ILE A 169 16.12 -16.90 1.50
N THR A 170 15.67 -18.14 1.26
CA THR A 170 15.11 -18.56 -0.03
C THR A 170 13.60 -18.68 -0.04
N SER A 171 12.94 -18.55 1.11
CA SER A 171 11.48 -18.66 1.22
C SER A 171 10.95 -17.85 2.40
N ALA A 172 10.07 -16.89 2.14
CA ALA A 172 9.45 -16.07 3.17
C ALA A 172 8.06 -15.54 2.77
N ILE A 173 7.27 -15.17 3.77
CA ILE A 173 6.05 -14.35 3.60
C ILE A 173 6.24 -13.09 4.43
N ILE A 174 6.20 -11.94 3.78
CA ILE A 174 6.28 -10.62 4.41
C ILE A 174 4.89 -10.01 4.28
N ASP A 175 4.19 -9.79 5.40
CA ASP A 175 2.87 -9.16 5.43
C ASP A 175 2.96 -7.85 6.21
N LEU A 176 2.92 -6.73 5.48
CA LEU A 176 2.92 -5.37 6.04
C LEU A 176 1.49 -4.86 6.19
N GLY A 177 0.65 -5.61 6.90
CA GLY A 177 -0.72 -5.19 7.22
C GLY A 177 -1.75 -5.38 6.10
N GLY A 178 -1.52 -6.34 5.19
CA GLY A 178 -2.35 -6.62 4.01
C GLY A 178 -1.61 -6.42 2.68
N ASN A 179 -0.42 -5.81 2.72
CA ASN A 179 0.55 -5.83 1.63
C ASN A 179 1.41 -7.08 1.82
N VAL A 180 1.16 -8.12 1.02
CA VAL A 180 1.83 -9.42 1.17
C VAL A 180 2.86 -9.59 0.06
N GLN A 181 4.14 -9.66 0.40
CA GLN A 181 5.22 -10.04 -0.52
C GLN A 181 5.65 -11.48 -0.22
N ILE A 182 5.71 -12.29 -1.27
CA ILE A 182 6.14 -13.68 -1.19
C ILE A 182 7.54 -13.81 -1.79
N LEU A 183 8.44 -14.48 -1.08
CA LEU A 183 9.79 -14.73 -1.52
C LEU A 183 9.98 -16.22 -1.88
N GLY A 184 10.54 -16.48 -3.06
CA GLY A 184 10.99 -17.79 -3.53
C GLY A 184 9.89 -18.86 -3.67
N THR A 185 10.26 -20.13 -3.59
CA THR A 185 9.32 -21.26 -3.75
C THR A 185 8.78 -21.73 -2.41
N ASN A 186 7.52 -22.14 -2.35
CA ASN A 186 6.93 -22.70 -1.13
C ASN A 186 7.55 -24.06 -0.78
N PRO A 187 8.32 -24.20 0.30
CA PRO A 187 8.97 -25.47 0.64
C PRO A 187 8.00 -26.47 1.29
N ALA A 188 6.72 -26.10 1.46
CA ALA A 188 5.69 -26.98 2.00
C ALA A 188 4.82 -27.64 0.92
N THR A 189 5.00 -27.30 -0.37
CA THR A 189 4.27 -27.91 -1.49
C THR A 189 5.23 -28.55 -2.48
N SER A 190 4.77 -29.58 -3.19
CA SER A 190 5.59 -30.30 -4.17
C SER A 190 5.86 -29.51 -5.45
N ASP A 191 4.98 -28.57 -5.79
CA ASP A 191 5.06 -27.70 -6.96
C ASP A 191 5.75 -26.36 -6.68
N GLY A 192 6.15 -26.11 -5.43
CA GLY A 192 6.75 -24.84 -5.01
C GLY A 192 5.81 -23.63 -5.05
N ARG A 193 4.50 -23.83 -5.29
CA ARG A 193 3.52 -22.74 -5.42
C ARG A 193 2.91 -22.34 -4.08
N TRP A 194 2.62 -21.07 -3.95
CA TRP A 194 2.00 -20.47 -2.78
C TRP A 194 0.50 -20.46 -2.90
N GLN A 195 -0.19 -20.52 -1.76
CA GLN A 195 -1.63 -20.38 -1.67
C GLN A 195 -1.95 -19.13 -0.84
N ILE A 196 -2.30 -18.04 -1.51
CA ILE A 196 -2.52 -16.73 -0.88
C ILE A 196 -4.03 -16.51 -0.77
N GLY A 197 -4.49 -16.22 0.44
CA GLY A 197 -5.89 -15.89 0.70
C GLY A 197 -6.17 -14.41 0.47
N ILE A 198 -7.22 -14.10 -0.28
CA ILE A 198 -7.77 -12.75 -0.39
C ILE A 198 -8.93 -12.64 0.57
N GLN A 199 -8.80 -11.72 1.53
CA GLN A 199 -9.75 -11.50 2.61
C GLN A 199 -11.17 -11.22 2.07
N ASP A 200 -12.19 -11.77 2.72
CA ASP A 200 -13.57 -11.34 2.47
C ASP A 200 -13.80 -9.94 3.08
N PRO A 201 -14.19 -8.91 2.29
CA PRO A 201 -14.46 -7.57 2.82
C PRO A 201 -15.64 -7.52 3.79
N GLN A 202 -16.52 -8.54 3.80
CA GLN A 202 -17.68 -8.64 4.68
C GLN A 202 -17.44 -9.48 5.93
N GLN A 203 -16.30 -10.16 6.04
CA GLN A 203 -15.96 -10.99 7.20
C GLN A 203 -14.87 -10.34 8.06
N GLN A 204 -14.75 -10.81 9.29
CA GLN A 204 -13.60 -10.51 10.16
C GLN A 204 -12.29 -10.96 9.51
N ARG A 205 -11.19 -10.26 9.82
CA ARG A 205 -9.83 -10.60 9.36
C ARG A 205 -9.51 -12.08 9.66
N GLY A 206 -8.81 -12.73 8.73
CA GLY A 206 -8.45 -14.15 8.82
C GLY A 206 -9.47 -15.10 8.17
N ARG A 207 -10.48 -14.57 7.48
CA ARG A 207 -11.48 -15.34 6.72
C ARG A 207 -11.38 -14.97 5.24
N PRO A 208 -10.51 -15.64 4.47
CA PRO A 208 -10.39 -15.38 3.04
C PRO A 208 -11.65 -15.84 2.29
N ARG A 209 -12.08 -15.03 1.32
CA ARG A 209 -13.15 -15.37 0.37
C ARG A 209 -12.59 -16.11 -0.83
N LEU A 210 -11.42 -15.66 -1.29
CA LEU A 210 -10.76 -16.18 -2.48
C LEU A 210 -9.38 -16.70 -2.11
N GLN A 211 -8.87 -17.59 -2.94
CA GLN A 211 -7.52 -18.12 -2.85
C GLN A 211 -6.87 -18.04 -4.23
N VAL A 212 -5.62 -17.62 -4.27
CA VAL A 212 -4.81 -17.61 -5.49
C VAL A 212 -3.62 -18.55 -5.29
N GLN A 213 -3.49 -19.53 -6.19
CA GLN A 213 -2.32 -20.39 -6.30
C GLN A 213 -1.33 -19.76 -7.29
N ALA A 214 -0.18 -19.31 -6.83
CA ALA A 214 0.77 -18.54 -7.64
C ALA A 214 2.24 -18.89 -7.31
N PRO A 215 3.20 -18.56 -8.19
CA PRO A 215 4.60 -18.42 -7.79
C PRO A 215 4.77 -17.26 -6.78
N ALA A 216 6.01 -16.99 -6.35
CA ALA A 216 6.31 -15.80 -5.56
C ALA A 216 5.88 -14.53 -6.32
N LYS A 217 4.96 -13.79 -5.72
CA LYS A 217 4.41 -12.52 -6.17
C LYS A 217 4.10 -11.65 -4.96
N THR A 218 3.88 -10.36 -5.20
CA THR A 218 3.20 -9.49 -4.26
C THR A 218 1.69 -9.54 -4.44
N PHE A 219 0.94 -9.36 -3.36
CA PHE A 219 -0.50 -9.26 -3.30
C PHE A 219 -0.84 -8.05 -2.45
N VAL A 220 -1.32 -6.98 -3.08
CA VAL A 220 -1.60 -5.72 -2.40
C VAL A 220 -3.04 -5.34 -2.55
N THR A 221 -3.68 -5.09 -1.40
CA THR A 221 -5.12 -4.90 -1.32
C THR A 221 -5.49 -3.51 -0.86
N SER A 222 -6.25 -2.78 -1.68
CA SER A 222 -6.92 -1.53 -1.29
C SER A 222 -8.40 -1.79 -1.08
N GLY A 223 -8.99 -1.26 0.00
CA GLY A 223 -10.42 -1.44 0.29
C GLY A 223 -10.93 -0.57 1.43
N ILE A 224 -12.27 -0.53 1.57
CA ILE A 224 -12.97 0.45 2.41
C ILE A 224 -13.20 0.03 3.86
N ARG A 225 -13.00 -1.26 4.19
CA ARG A 225 -13.35 -1.82 5.51
C ARG A 225 -12.44 -1.30 6.63
N GLU A 226 -11.16 -1.18 6.36
CA GLU A 226 -10.10 -1.02 7.37
C GLU A 226 -10.23 0.26 8.20
N ARG A 227 -10.59 1.39 7.57
CA ARG A 227 -10.66 2.71 8.21
C ARG A 227 -11.86 3.48 7.65
N HIS A 228 -12.96 3.49 8.40
CA HIS A 228 -14.17 4.23 8.06
C HIS A 228 -14.94 4.67 9.31
N PHE A 229 -15.88 5.59 9.13
CA PHE A 229 -16.93 5.90 10.10
C PHE A 229 -18.27 6.10 9.38
N GLU A 230 -19.38 6.04 10.12
CA GLU A 230 -20.73 6.24 9.59
C GLU A 230 -21.38 7.48 10.22
N ILE A 231 -21.99 8.33 9.39
CA ILE A 231 -22.81 9.47 9.83
C ILE A 231 -24.06 9.54 8.96
N ASN A 232 -25.24 9.62 9.58
CA ASN A 232 -26.53 9.76 8.91
C ASN A 232 -26.77 8.69 7.82
N GLY A 233 -26.38 7.43 8.08
CA GLY A 233 -26.54 6.33 7.13
C GLY A 233 -25.55 6.33 5.96
N ARG A 234 -24.53 7.19 5.99
CA ARG A 234 -23.46 7.24 4.97
C ARG A 234 -22.12 6.87 5.58
N THR A 235 -21.43 5.94 4.93
CA THR A 235 -20.07 5.51 5.27
C THR A 235 -19.03 6.44 4.63
N TYR A 236 -18.02 6.84 5.41
CA TYR A 236 -16.88 7.65 4.98
C TYR A 236 -15.60 6.85 5.25
N HIS A 237 -14.88 6.45 4.21
CA HIS A 237 -13.63 5.70 4.31
C HIS A 237 -12.40 6.56 4.01
N HIS A 238 -11.23 6.11 4.44
CA HIS A 238 -9.97 6.85 4.37
C HIS A 238 -9.42 7.14 2.95
N ILE A 239 -9.89 6.45 1.91
CA ILE A 239 -9.47 6.69 0.53
C ILE A 239 -10.15 7.96 -0.01
N LEU A 240 -9.44 9.09 0.02
CA LEU A 240 -9.94 10.42 -0.35
C LEU A 240 -9.64 10.76 -1.81
N ASP A 241 -10.64 11.28 -2.51
CA ASP A 241 -10.55 11.75 -3.88
C ASP A 241 -9.81 13.10 -3.96
N PRO A 242 -8.68 13.19 -4.71
CA PRO A 242 -7.92 14.41 -4.83
C PRO A 242 -8.66 15.54 -5.57
N GLN A 243 -9.77 15.25 -6.27
CA GLN A 243 -10.55 16.26 -6.99
C GLN A 243 -11.64 16.87 -6.10
N THR A 244 -12.29 16.05 -5.28
CA THR A 244 -13.43 16.49 -4.46
C THR A 244 -13.05 16.73 -2.99
N GLY A 245 -11.98 16.08 -2.52
CA GLY A 245 -11.56 16.07 -1.13
C GLY A 245 -12.47 15.25 -0.21
N PHE A 246 -13.40 14.46 -0.76
CA PHE A 246 -14.26 13.52 -0.04
C PHE A 246 -13.78 12.08 -0.26
N PRO A 247 -14.20 11.10 0.58
CA PRO A 247 -14.04 9.70 0.24
C PRO A 247 -14.59 9.40 -1.15
N VAL A 248 -13.81 8.72 -1.99
CA VAL A 248 -14.24 8.34 -3.34
C VAL A 248 -15.51 7.48 -3.26
N THR A 249 -16.42 7.63 -4.21
CA THR A 249 -17.65 6.81 -4.29
C THR A 249 -17.65 6.08 -5.64
N ASN A 250 -17.59 4.75 -5.60
CA ASN A 250 -17.50 3.88 -6.79
C ASN A 250 -18.24 2.55 -6.51
N ASP A 251 -18.06 1.56 -7.39
CA ASP A 251 -18.64 0.21 -7.30
C ASP A 251 -17.74 -0.80 -6.57
N VAL A 252 -16.56 -0.41 -6.08
CA VAL A 252 -15.53 -1.33 -5.55
C VAL A 252 -15.58 -1.39 -4.02
N GLN A 253 -15.62 -2.60 -3.44
CA GLN A 253 -15.33 -2.79 -2.00
C GLN A 253 -13.84 -2.98 -1.75
N GLN A 254 -13.21 -3.75 -2.64
CA GLN A 254 -11.82 -4.14 -2.53
C GLN A 254 -11.23 -4.43 -3.92
N VAL A 255 -9.97 -4.07 -4.11
CA VAL A 255 -9.15 -4.51 -5.25
C VAL A 255 -7.84 -5.10 -4.73
N THR A 256 -7.43 -6.21 -5.30
CA THR A 256 -6.14 -6.86 -5.04
C THR A 256 -5.32 -6.83 -6.32
N ILE A 257 -4.13 -6.25 -6.28
CA ILE A 257 -3.15 -6.25 -7.36
C ILE A 257 -2.10 -7.32 -7.11
N ILE A 258 -1.74 -8.06 -8.16
CA ILE A 258 -0.76 -9.15 -8.13
C ILE A 258 0.33 -8.85 -9.15
N THR A 259 1.59 -8.75 -8.71
CA THR A 259 2.75 -8.41 -9.57
C THR A 259 4.06 -8.83 -8.90
N ASP A 260 5.21 -8.51 -9.50
CA ASP A 260 6.54 -8.75 -8.92
C ASP A 260 7.05 -7.57 -8.07
N ASN A 261 6.49 -6.37 -8.28
CA ASN A 261 6.93 -5.13 -7.62
C ASN A 261 5.84 -4.62 -6.65
N SER A 262 6.13 -4.65 -5.36
CA SER A 262 5.19 -4.32 -4.29
C SER A 262 4.86 -2.83 -4.25
N GLU A 263 5.82 -1.95 -4.52
CA GLU A 263 5.59 -0.51 -4.65
C GLU A 263 4.57 -0.19 -5.75
N LEU A 264 4.76 -0.76 -6.93
CA LEU A 264 3.84 -0.65 -8.06
C LEU A 264 2.45 -1.19 -7.69
N ALA A 265 2.40 -2.32 -6.98
CA ALA A 265 1.14 -2.91 -6.53
C ALA A 265 0.37 -2.00 -5.56
N GLU A 266 1.05 -1.33 -4.63
CA GLU A 266 0.45 -0.37 -3.70
C GLU A 266 -0.18 0.81 -4.46
N VAL A 267 0.58 1.39 -5.40
CA VAL A 267 0.08 2.48 -6.26
C VAL A 267 -1.10 2.01 -7.12
N LEU A 268 -0.95 0.90 -7.86
CA LEU A 268 -1.99 0.40 -8.75
C LEU A 268 -3.24 -0.04 -8.00
N SER A 269 -3.12 -0.54 -6.76
CA SER A 269 -4.29 -0.91 -5.97
C SER A 269 -5.14 0.32 -5.67
N THR A 270 -4.52 1.46 -5.36
CA THR A 270 -5.24 2.72 -5.16
C THR A 270 -5.83 3.23 -6.48
N VAL A 271 -5.02 3.29 -7.54
CA VAL A 271 -5.45 3.79 -8.85
C VAL A 271 -6.63 2.97 -9.41
N CYS A 272 -6.53 1.65 -9.36
CA CYS A 272 -7.58 0.74 -9.83
C CYS A 272 -8.84 0.85 -8.96
N PHE A 273 -8.68 0.98 -7.64
CA PHE A 273 -9.82 1.23 -6.75
C PHE A 273 -10.58 2.47 -7.22
N PHE A 274 -9.89 3.58 -7.43
CA PHE A 274 -10.48 4.83 -7.92
C PHE A 274 -11.24 4.71 -9.24
N LYS A 275 -10.71 3.93 -10.19
CA LYS A 275 -11.29 3.79 -11.53
C LYS A 275 -12.59 2.97 -11.55
N GLY A 276 -12.89 2.21 -10.50
CA GLY A 276 -14.03 1.29 -10.48
C GLY A 276 -13.71 -0.05 -11.16
N CYS A 277 -14.63 -1.02 -11.07
CA CYS A 277 -14.39 -2.37 -11.57
C CYS A 277 -14.08 -2.39 -13.08
N GLU A 278 -14.93 -1.81 -13.92
CA GLU A 278 -14.78 -1.88 -15.38
C GLU A 278 -13.47 -1.21 -15.87
N ARG A 279 -13.26 0.06 -15.51
CA ARG A 279 -12.08 0.81 -15.98
C ARG A 279 -10.80 0.39 -15.29
N GLY A 280 -10.87 -0.01 -14.02
CA GLY A 280 -9.74 -0.57 -13.28
C GLY A 280 -9.28 -1.88 -13.90
N LEU A 281 -10.22 -2.79 -14.22
CA LEU A 281 -9.92 -4.03 -14.90
C LEU A 281 -9.29 -3.76 -16.28
N ALA A 282 -9.91 -2.91 -17.10
CA ALA A 282 -9.41 -2.56 -18.43
C ALA A 282 -8.01 -1.92 -18.42
N MET A 283 -7.63 -1.24 -17.32
CA MET A 283 -6.29 -0.68 -17.17
C MET A 283 -5.22 -1.76 -16.96
N VAL A 284 -5.58 -2.87 -16.33
CA VAL A 284 -4.66 -3.98 -16.02
C VAL A 284 -4.70 -5.06 -17.09
N GLU A 285 -5.85 -5.26 -17.73
CA GLU A 285 -6.08 -6.32 -18.70
C GLU A 285 -5.04 -6.33 -19.84
N GLY A 286 -4.50 -7.52 -20.13
CA GLY A 286 -3.49 -7.72 -21.19
C GLY A 286 -2.07 -7.25 -20.85
N ARG A 287 -1.84 -6.69 -19.66
CA ARG A 287 -0.48 -6.49 -19.14
C ARG A 287 0.16 -7.83 -18.83
N LYS A 288 1.48 -7.93 -19.00
CA LYS A 288 2.22 -9.18 -18.71
C LYS A 288 2.72 -9.27 -17.28
N ASP A 289 2.75 -8.14 -16.58
CA ASP A 289 3.44 -7.95 -15.31
C ASP A 289 2.48 -7.73 -14.14
N VAL A 290 1.17 -7.56 -14.40
CA VAL A 290 0.18 -7.22 -13.37
C VAL A 290 -1.14 -7.93 -13.65
N GLU A 291 -1.70 -8.55 -12.62
CA GLU A 291 -3.06 -9.06 -12.59
C GLU A 291 -3.87 -8.35 -11.49
N ALA A 292 -5.20 -8.38 -11.60
CA ALA A 292 -6.09 -7.76 -10.63
C ALA A 292 -7.33 -8.62 -10.33
N ILE A 293 -7.77 -8.58 -9.08
CA ILE A 293 -9.05 -9.12 -8.62
C ILE A 293 -9.81 -8.01 -7.89
N PHE A 294 -11.04 -7.74 -8.32
CA PHE A 294 -11.97 -6.81 -7.68
C PHE A 294 -13.11 -7.58 -7.02
N ILE A 295 -13.55 -7.07 -5.87
CA ILE A 295 -14.83 -7.44 -5.25
C ILE A 295 -15.68 -6.17 -5.23
N ASP A 296 -16.81 -6.19 -5.93
CA ASP A 296 -17.71 -5.05 -6.02
C ASP A 296 -18.67 -4.94 -4.83
N GLN A 297 -19.45 -3.85 -4.74
CA GLN A 297 -20.43 -3.62 -3.67
C GLN A 297 -21.58 -4.63 -3.62
N THR A 298 -21.78 -5.43 -4.67
CA THR A 298 -22.74 -6.55 -4.70
C THR A 298 -22.10 -7.89 -4.30
N ASN A 299 -20.81 -7.89 -3.98
CA ASN A 299 -19.94 -9.04 -3.73
C ASN A 299 -19.64 -9.91 -4.97
N ALA A 300 -19.86 -9.39 -6.17
CA ALA A 300 -19.39 -10.07 -7.38
C ALA A 300 -17.88 -9.92 -7.51
N VAL A 301 -17.24 -10.94 -8.07
CA VAL A 301 -15.79 -11.01 -8.27
C VAL A 301 -15.51 -10.75 -9.74
N HIS A 302 -14.65 -9.78 -10.02
CA HIS A 302 -14.16 -9.45 -11.35
C HIS A 302 -12.64 -9.64 -11.36
N HIS A 303 -12.07 -10.23 -12.40
CA HIS A 303 -10.63 -10.51 -12.42
C HIS A 303 -10.09 -10.48 -13.85
N THR A 304 -8.80 -10.19 -13.96
CA THR A 304 -8.10 -10.13 -15.24
C THR A 304 -7.95 -11.54 -15.85
N SER A 305 -7.78 -11.60 -17.18
CA SER A 305 -7.79 -12.88 -17.89
C SER A 305 -6.57 -13.78 -17.65
N GLY A 306 -5.47 -13.24 -17.11
CA GLY A 306 -4.30 -14.04 -16.72
C GLY A 306 -4.54 -14.91 -15.48
N LEU A 307 -5.64 -14.68 -14.76
CA LEU A 307 -6.05 -15.50 -13.62
C LEU A 307 -7.05 -16.57 -14.06
N THR A 308 -6.64 -17.83 -14.00
CA THR A 308 -7.49 -18.97 -14.37
C THR A 308 -8.32 -19.43 -13.18
N VAL A 309 -9.65 -19.49 -13.33
CA VAL A 309 -10.53 -20.04 -12.29
C VAL A 309 -10.44 -21.57 -12.28
N THR A 310 -9.90 -22.16 -11.21
CA THR A 310 -9.75 -23.62 -11.08
C THR A 310 -10.89 -24.25 -10.29
N ASN A 311 -11.46 -23.51 -9.34
CA ASN A 311 -12.66 -23.87 -8.57
C ASN A 311 -13.38 -22.59 -8.14
N LYS A 312 -14.59 -22.73 -7.59
CA LYS A 312 -15.33 -21.57 -7.05
C LYS A 312 -14.49 -20.86 -5.97
N GLY A 313 -14.08 -19.63 -6.27
CA GLY A 313 -13.25 -18.82 -5.38
C GLY A 313 -11.76 -19.18 -5.36
N VAL A 314 -11.29 -20.04 -6.26
CA VAL A 314 -9.88 -20.44 -6.36
C VAL A 314 -9.35 -20.10 -7.76
N PHE A 315 -8.24 -19.38 -7.78
CA PHE A 315 -7.55 -18.92 -8.99
C PHE A 315 -6.16 -19.56 -9.09
N SER A 316 -5.68 -19.83 -10.30
CA SER A 316 -4.26 -20.07 -10.60
C SER A 316 -3.69 -18.87 -11.35
N TYR A 317 -2.49 -18.45 -10.99
CA TYR A 317 -1.71 -17.45 -11.71
C TYR A 317 -0.35 -18.05 -12.09
N GLU A 318 -0.07 -18.22 -13.38
CA GLU A 318 1.17 -18.85 -13.86
C GLU A 318 2.38 -17.91 -13.86
#